data_AF-A0A537CI77-F1
#
_entry.id   AF-A0A537CI77-F1
#
_cell.length_a   1.000
_cell.length_b   1.000
_cell.length_c   1.000
_cell.angle_alpha   90.00
_cell.angle_beta   90.00
_cell.angle_gamma   90.00
#
_symmetry.space_group_name_H-M   'P 1'
#
loop_
_entity.id
_entity.type
_entity.pdbx_description
1 polymer ?
#
loop_
_entity_poly.entity_id
_entity_poly.type
_entity_poly.pdbx_seq_one_letter_code
_entity_poly.pdbx_strand_id
1 'polypeptide(L)' 'MICNECEESQAFPKDIVELESSLGVPREELMVDMEKGKRCILCGSLLEQGAVAQPIEKDST' A
#
# COMPACT_ATOMS: atom_id res chain seq x y z
N MET A 1 -0.58 4.64 -1.27
CA MET A 1 0.75 4.14 -0.88
C MET A 1 1.04 2.87 -1.67
N ILE A 2 2.22 2.75 -2.27
CA ILE A 2 2.60 1.64 -3.17
C ILE A 2 3.85 0.97 -2.58
N CYS A 3 3.93 -0.36 -2.56
CA CYS A 3 5.16 -1.04 -2.15
C CYS A 3 6.21 -0.96 -3.25
N ASN A 4 7.49 -0.96 -2.88
CA ASN A 4 8.61 -0.90 -3.82
C ASN A 4 8.49 -1.93 -4.95
N GLU A 5 8.10 -3.16 -4.65
CA GLU A 5 7.94 -4.21 -5.66
C GLU A 5 6.91 -3.84 -6.74
N CYS A 6 5.78 -3.25 -6.34
CA CYS A 6 4.74 -2.84 -7.29
C CYS A 6 5.09 -1.54 -8.01
N GLU A 7 5.89 -0.67 -7.39
CA GLU A 7 6.43 0.53 -8.04
C GLU A 7 7.45 0.15 -9.13
N GLU A 8 8.41 -0.72 -8.81
CA GLU A 8 9.43 -1.22 -9.74
C GLU A 8 8.82 -2.03 -10.88
N SER A 9 7.80 -2.84 -10.58
CA SER A 9 7.09 -3.64 -11.57
C SER A 9 6.08 -2.84 -12.40
N GLN A 10 5.89 -1.55 -12.10
CA GLN A 10 4.86 -0.70 -12.72
C GLN A 10 3.48 -1.39 -12.71
N ALA A 11 3.15 -2.03 -11.59
CA ALA A 11 1.93 -2.81 -11.46
C ALA A 11 0.69 -1.93 -11.48
N PHE A 12 -0.43 -2.49 -11.92
CA PHE A 12 -1.72 -1.81 -11.95
C PHE A 12 -2.50 -2.02 -10.65
N PRO A 13 -3.33 -1.05 -10.25
CA PRO A 13 -4.17 -1.19 -9.06
C PRO A 13 -5.19 -2.30 -9.26
N LYS A 14 -5.18 -3.26 -8.33
CA LYS A 14 -6.23 -4.28 -8.25
C LYS A 14 -7.52 -3.66 -7.71
N ASP A 15 -8.65 -4.21 -8.13
CA ASP A 15 -9.94 -3.79 -7.58
C ASP A 15 -10.03 -4.13 -6.08
N ILE A 16 -10.76 -3.32 -5.31
CA ILE A 16 -10.96 -3.54 -3.88
C ILE A 16 -11.61 -4.92 -3.59
N VAL A 17 -12.47 -5.39 -4.49
CA VAL A 17 -13.14 -6.70 -4.41
C VAL A 17 -12.14 -7.83 -4.68
N GLU A 18 -11.21 -7.63 -5.62
CA GLU A 18 -10.14 -8.59 -5.88
C GLU A 18 -9.18 -8.71 -4.69
N LEU A 19 -8.88 -7.58 -4.05
CA LEU A 19 -8.04 -7.55 -2.85
C LEU A 19 -8.74 -8.21 -1.65
N GLU A 20 -10.02 -7.92 -1.41
CA GLU A 20 -10.84 -8.57 -0.38
C GLU A 20 -10.85 -10.10 -0.56
N SER A 21 -11.07 -10.56 -1.80
CA SER A 21 -11.06 -11.99 -2.13
C SER A 21 -9.69 -12.63 -1.95
N SER A 22 -8.61 -11.93 -2.36
CA SER A 22 -7.23 -12.44 -2.27
C SER A 22 -6.71 -12.51 -0.84
N LEU A 23 -7.11 -11.56 0.00
CA LEU A 23 -6.58 -11.40 1.36
C LEU A 23 -7.49 -12.04 2.42
N GLY A 24 -8.76 -12.30 2.08
CA GLY A 24 -9.76 -12.79 3.03
C GLY A 24 -10.11 -11.77 4.13
N VAL A 25 -9.90 -10.48 3.85
CA VAL A 25 -10.14 -9.37 4.79
C VAL A 25 -11.35 -8.58 4.31
N PRO A 26 -12.32 -8.26 5.19
CA PRO A 26 -13.50 -7.50 4.78
C PRO A 26 -13.10 -6.14 4.24
N ARG A 27 -13.83 -5.68 3.21
CA ARG A 27 -13.58 -4.41 2.53
C ARG A 27 -13.39 -3.22 3.48
N GLU A 28 -14.17 -3.13 4.54
CA GLU A 28 -14.12 -2.01 5.49
C GLU A 28 -12.75 -1.93 6.19
N GLU A 29 -12.23 -3.06 6.66
CA GLU A 29 -10.91 -3.15 7.26
C GLU A 29 -9.79 -2.88 6.24
N LEU A 30 -9.95 -3.39 5.01
CA LEU A 30 -9.01 -3.15 3.92
C LEU A 30 -8.92 -1.65 3.56
N MET A 31 -10.06 -0.95 3.48
CA MET A 31 -10.10 0.48 3.20
C MET A 31 -9.46 1.30 4.34
N VAL A 32 -9.70 0.91 5.60
CA VAL A 32 -9.05 1.55 6.76
C VAL A 32 -7.54 1.38 6.72
N ASP A 33 -7.04 0.19 6.36
CA ASP A 33 -5.60 -0.06 6.23
C ASP A 33 -4.98 0.72 5.06
N MET A 34 -5.67 0.79 3.91
CA MET A 34 -5.21 1.56 2.74
C MET A 34 -5.20 3.07 3.01
N GLU A 35 -6.23 3.60 3.69
CA GLU A 35 -6.34 5.00 4.09
C GLU A 35 -5.23 5.38 5.09
N LYS A 36 -4.93 4.48 6.03
CA LYS A 36 -3.81 4.62 6.97
C LYS A 36 -2.44 4.40 6.32
N GLY A 37 -2.39 4.05 5.02
CA GLY A 37 -1.15 3.74 4.32
C GLY A 37 -0.47 2.46 4.82
N LYS A 38 -1.18 1.58 5.52
CA LYS A 38 -0.62 0.30 5.99
C LYS A 38 -0.54 -0.76 4.91
N ARG A 39 -1.22 -0.57 3.77
CA ARG A 39 -1.25 -1.55 2.67
C ARG A 39 -1.00 -0.92 1.32
N CYS A 40 -0.33 -1.67 0.46
CA CYS A 40 -0.11 -1.31 -0.94
C CYS A 40 -1.44 -1.31 -1.68
N ILE A 41 -1.73 -0.24 -2.42
CA ILE A 41 -2.97 -0.14 -3.20
C ILE A 41 -3.00 -1.06 -4.43
N LEU A 42 -1.85 -1.60 -4.82
CA LEU A 42 -1.73 -2.42 -6.03
C LEU A 42 -1.85 -3.92 -5.71
N CYS A 43 -1.20 -4.39 -4.65
CA CYS A 43 -1.19 -5.80 -4.29
C CYS A 43 -1.83 -6.11 -2.94
N GLY A 44 -2.18 -5.10 -2.14
CA GLY A 44 -2.75 -5.28 -0.81
C GLY A 44 -1.76 -5.75 0.26
N SER A 45 -0.47 -5.89 -0.10
CA SER A 45 0.60 -6.27 0.82
C SER A 45 0.74 -5.25 1.95
N LEU A 46 1.00 -5.74 3.16
CA LEU A 46 1.28 -4.89 4.31
C LEU A 46 2.57 -4.10 4.07
N LEU A 47 2.43 -2.79 4.12
CA LEU A 47 3.50 -1.83 4.22
C LEU A 47 3.78 -1.68 5.72
N GLU A 48 4.52 -2.63 6.29
CA GLU A 48 5.00 -2.48 7.66
C GLU A 48 5.75 -1.13 7.79
N GLN A 49 5.63 -0.49 8.96
CA GLN A 49 6.08 0.89 9.25
C GLN A 49 7.58 1.18 8.95
N GLY A 50 8.36 0.22 8.47
CA GLY A 50 9.74 0.38 8.04
C GLY A 50 9.95 0.76 6.56
N ALA A 51 8.92 0.70 5.70
CA ALA A 51 9.07 0.93 4.26
C ALA A 51 8.14 2.02 3.69
N VAL A 52 7.61 2.91 4.54
CA VAL A 52 7.07 4.17 4.04
C VAL A 52 8.27 5.05 3.72
N ALA A 53 8.53 5.32 2.44
CA ALA A 53 9.52 6.31 2.03
C ALA A 53 9.20 7.61 2.78
N GLN A 54 10.01 7.93 3.80
CA GLN A 54 9.90 9.21 4.48
C GLN A 54 10.11 10.29 3.43
N PRO A 55 9.32 11.38 3.42
CA PRO A 55 9.67 12.53 2.62
C PRO A 55 11.08 12.93 3.03
N ILE A 56 12.03 12.90 2.08
CA ILE A 56 13.37 13.41 2.31
C ILE A 56 13.17 14.90 2.61
N GLU A 57 13.18 15.27 3.89
CA GLU A 57 13.38 16.65 4.30
C GLU A 57 14.74 17.04 3.75
N LYS A 58 14.74 17.71 2.59
CA LYS A 58 15.89 18.48 2.13
C LYS A 58 16.00 19.69 3.04
N ASP A 59 16.53 19.47 4.24
CA ASP A 59 17.22 20.54 4.96
C ASP A 59 18.70 20.44 4.62
N SER A 60 19.17 21.38 3.81
CA SER A 60 20.58 21.66 3.63
C SER A 60 20.71 23.17 3.66
N THR A 61 20.82 23.67 4.90
CA THR A 61 21.52 24.91 5.20
C THR A 61 22.97 24.81 4.73
#